data_AF-A0A2T5UYR5-F1
#
_entry.id   AF-A0A2T5UYR5-F1
#
_cell.length_a   1.000
_cell.length_b   1.000
_cell.length_c   1.000
_cell.angle_alpha   90.00
_cell.angle_beta   90.00
_cell.angle_gamma   90.00
#
_symmetry.space_group_name_H-M   'P 1'
#
loop_
_entity.id
_entity.type
_entity.pdbx_description
1 polymer ?
#
loop_
_entity_poly.entity_id
_entity_poly.type
_entity_poly.pdbx_seq_one_letter_code
_entity_poly.pdbx_strand_id
1 'polypeptide(L)'
;MIGKFKILARVKATREDAALRAMTAKREELRRAHLVQDQRKQAVEESEATLGERETAIYQPIMRKPVKHQAIDETKEKVVRLQKTHQCLKDELEMAVQQCLRLAREEEDARLAYQAAQKTREKYDTMLEDMRVEHAMTAERNEEAEIEDLFCKAQSVPL
;
A
#
# COMPACT_ATOMS: atom_id res chain seq x y z
N MET A 1 -37.27 5.10 -7.55
CA MET A 1 -36.25 4.09 -7.17
C MET A 1 -34.86 4.44 -7.71
N ILE A 2 -34.73 4.77 -9.01
CA ILE A 2 -33.47 5.22 -9.64
C ILE A 2 -32.65 6.23 -8.82
N GLY A 3 -33.29 7.25 -8.22
CA GLY A 3 -32.59 8.27 -7.43
C GLY A 3 -31.82 7.71 -6.23
N LYS A 4 -32.36 6.69 -5.55
CA LYS A 4 -31.69 6.04 -4.40
C LYS A 4 -30.46 5.24 -4.85
N PHE A 5 -30.53 4.57 -6.01
CA PHE A 5 -29.40 3.85 -6.58
C PHE A 5 -28.31 4.77 -7.11
N LYS A 6 -28.65 5.94 -7.68
CA LYS A 6 -27.66 6.97 -8.05
C LYS A 6 -26.84 7.45 -6.84
N ILE A 7 -27.50 7.68 -5.70
CA ILE A 7 -26.82 8.05 -4.45
C ILE A 7 -25.90 6.91 -3.99
N LEU A 8 -26.38 5.67 -4.03
CA LEU A 8 -25.61 4.52 -3.59
C LEU A 8 -24.38 4.28 -4.48
N ALA A 9 -24.50 4.41 -5.80
CA ALA A 9 -23.38 4.33 -6.73
C ALA A 9 -22.33 5.42 -6.45
N ARG A 10 -22.77 6.66 -6.18
CA ARG A 10 -21.86 7.74 -5.75
C ARG A 10 -21.12 7.38 -4.46
N VAL A 11 -21.79 6.79 -3.47
CA VAL A 11 -21.14 6.30 -2.25
C VAL A 11 -20.11 5.20 -2.57
N LYS A 12 -20.41 4.28 -3.49
CA LYS A 12 -19.43 3.25 -3.88
C LYS A 12 -18.22 3.83 -4.61
N ALA A 13 -18.39 4.78 -5.51
CA ALA A 13 -17.30 5.49 -6.15
C ALA A 13 -16.41 6.20 -5.11
N THR A 14 -17.00 6.92 -4.15
CA THR A 14 -16.20 7.57 -3.09
C THR A 14 -15.41 6.58 -2.21
N ARG A 15 -15.93 5.36 -2.02
CA ARG A 15 -15.24 4.30 -1.27
C ARG A 15 -14.10 3.69 -2.07
N GLU A 16 -14.27 3.50 -3.37
CA GLU A 16 -13.19 3.09 -4.28
C GLU A 16 -12.07 4.13 -4.28
N ASP A 17 -12.40 5.42 -4.43
CA ASP A 17 -11.41 6.52 -4.39
C ASP A 17 -10.66 6.58 -3.06
N ALA A 18 -11.34 6.31 -1.94
CA ALA A 18 -10.71 6.23 -0.63
C ALA A 18 -9.77 5.02 -0.52
N ALA A 19 -10.18 3.85 -1.02
CA ALA A 19 -9.35 2.64 -1.04
C ALA A 19 -8.13 2.80 -1.95
N LEU A 20 -8.29 3.45 -3.11
CA LEU A 20 -7.19 3.76 -4.03
C LEU A 20 -6.15 4.69 -3.37
N ARG A 21 -6.61 5.73 -2.67
CA ARG A 21 -5.74 6.63 -1.89
C ARG A 21 -5.01 5.90 -0.77
N ALA A 22 -5.68 4.98 -0.07
CA ALA A 22 -5.04 4.17 0.96
C ALA A 22 -3.96 3.23 0.38
N MET A 23 -4.26 2.53 -0.72
CA MET A 23 -3.31 1.65 -1.41
C MET A 23 -2.08 2.42 -1.91
N THR A 24 -2.30 3.57 -2.56
CA THR A 24 -1.19 4.42 -3.05
C THR A 24 -0.33 4.97 -1.91
N ALA A 25 -0.93 5.37 -0.79
CA ALA A 25 -0.20 5.77 0.41
C ALA A 25 0.68 4.63 0.96
N LYS A 26 0.13 3.42 1.07
CA LYS A 26 0.88 2.23 1.52
C LYS A 26 2.02 1.84 0.59
N ARG A 27 1.80 1.95 -0.72
CA ARG A 27 2.85 1.74 -1.71
C ARG A 27 4.01 2.72 -1.56
N GLU A 28 3.71 4.00 -1.32
CA GLU A 28 4.76 5.00 -1.06
C GLU A 28 5.48 4.78 0.27
N GLU A 29 4.77 4.38 1.33
CA GLU A 29 5.38 3.98 2.60
C GLU A 29 6.36 2.81 2.42
N LEU A 30 5.95 1.76 1.70
CA LEU A 30 6.79 0.60 1.40
C LEU A 30 8.03 1.00 0.58
N ARG A 31 7.86 1.85 -0.44
CA ARG A 31 8.98 2.37 -1.25
C ARG A 31 10.00 3.12 -0.39
N ARG A 32 9.54 3.98 0.52
CA ARG A 32 10.42 4.70 1.46
C ARG A 32 11.12 3.75 2.43
N ALA A 33 10.43 2.72 2.91
CA ALA A 33 11.02 1.72 3.79
C ALA A 33 12.14 0.93 3.09
N HIS A 34 11.96 0.54 1.83
CA HIS A 34 13.03 -0.10 1.04
C HIS A 34 14.25 0.81 0.87
N LEU A 35 14.07 2.11 0.62
CA LEU A 35 15.20 3.05 0.57
C LEU A 35 15.99 3.08 1.89
N VAL A 36 15.29 3.06 3.03
CA VAL A 36 15.94 3.00 4.35
C VAL A 36 16.65 1.65 4.54
N GLN A 37 16.02 0.55 4.15
CA GLN A 37 16.64 -0.78 4.21
C GLN A 37 17.94 -0.83 3.40
N ASP A 38 17.93 -0.31 2.17
CA ASP A 38 19.10 -0.27 1.30
C ASP A 38 20.24 0.57 1.90
N GLN A 39 19.92 1.73 2.48
CA GLN A 39 20.89 2.56 3.19
C GLN A 39 21.51 1.84 4.39
N ARG A 40 20.70 1.13 5.19
CA ARG A 40 21.21 0.36 6.35
C ARG A 40 22.05 -0.82 5.89
N LYS A 41 21.65 -1.49 4.81
CA LYS A 41 22.40 -2.59 4.21
C LYS A 41 23.78 -2.11 3.76
N GLN A 42 23.84 -0.99 3.04
CA GLN A 42 25.10 -0.39 2.62
C GLN A 42 26.00 -0.03 3.82
N ALA A 43 25.43 0.56 4.88
CA ALA A 43 26.20 0.90 6.09
C ALA A 43 26.77 -0.35 6.80
N VAL A 44 26.03 -1.45 6.83
CA VAL A 44 26.53 -2.74 7.34
C VAL A 44 27.66 -3.25 6.46
N GLU A 45 27.49 -3.29 5.14
CA GLU A 45 28.50 -3.77 4.18
C GLU A 45 29.80 -2.95 4.26
N GLU A 46 29.71 -1.62 4.31
CA GLU A 46 30.86 -0.73 4.50
C GLU A 46 31.56 -0.95 5.86
N SER A 47 30.76 -1.16 6.91
CA SER A 47 31.31 -1.46 8.23
C SER A 47 32.01 -2.81 8.25
N GLU A 48 31.45 -3.85 7.63
CA GLU A 48 32.04 -5.20 7.55
C GLU A 48 33.36 -5.17 6.76
N ALA A 49 33.37 -4.49 5.61
CA ALA A 49 34.56 -4.37 4.77
C ALA A 49 35.74 -3.74 5.52
N THR A 50 35.47 -2.76 6.40
CA THR A 50 36.51 -2.03 7.15
C THR A 50 36.72 -2.54 8.58
N LEU A 51 35.95 -3.54 9.05
CA LEU A 51 35.96 -3.94 10.46
C LEU A 51 37.32 -4.51 10.88
N GLY A 52 37.86 -5.43 10.08
CA GLY A 52 39.14 -6.09 10.39
C GLY A 52 40.33 -5.13 10.39
N GLU A 53 40.36 -4.17 9.47
CA GLU A 53 41.39 -3.13 9.42
C GLU A 53 41.32 -2.21 10.64
N ARG A 54 40.11 -1.75 11.01
CA ARG A 54 39.90 -0.93 12.20
C ARG A 54 40.27 -1.67 13.48
N GLU A 55 39.90 -2.94 13.60
CA GLU A 55 40.29 -3.78 14.74
C GLU A 55 41.82 -3.98 14.81
N THR A 56 42.46 -4.25 13.68
CA THR A 56 43.92 -4.37 13.60
C THR A 56 44.62 -3.07 14.01
N ALA A 57 44.11 -1.92 13.56
CA ALA A 57 44.62 -0.60 13.93
C ALA A 57 44.50 -0.33 15.43
N ILE A 58 43.47 -0.86 16.10
CA ILE A 58 43.32 -0.77 17.56
C ILE A 58 44.40 -1.60 18.28
N TYR A 59 44.76 -2.78 17.77
CA TYR A 59 45.79 -3.65 18.38
C TYR A 59 47.23 -3.24 18.06
N GLN A 60 47.49 -2.59 16.93
CA GLN A 60 48.83 -2.22 16.46
C GLN A 60 49.70 -1.49 17.51
N PRO A 61 49.19 -0.54 18.32
CA PRO A 61 50.00 0.18 19.29
C PRO A 61 50.53 -0.68 20.44
N ILE A 62 49.85 -1.78 20.78
CA ILE A 62 50.20 -2.67 21.90
C ILE A 62 50.90 -3.95 21.45
N MET A 63 50.72 -4.36 20.19
CA MET A 63 51.35 -5.58 19.67
C MET A 63 52.87 -5.48 19.70
N ARG A 64 53.52 -6.54 20.21
CA ARG A 64 54.97 -6.71 20.27
C ARG A 64 55.72 -5.61 21.04
N LYS A 65 55.03 -4.91 21.94
CA LYS A 65 55.62 -3.88 22.80
C LYS A 65 55.33 -4.19 24.28
N PRO A 66 56.27 -3.89 25.19
CA PRO A 66 55.99 -3.94 26.62
C PRO A 66 55.02 -2.81 26.98
N VAL A 67 53.79 -3.15 27.35
CA VAL A 67 52.74 -2.20 27.75
C VAL A 67 52.22 -2.51 29.15
N LYS A 68 51.73 -1.49 29.85
CA LYS A 68 51.09 -1.64 31.16
C LYS A 68 49.75 -2.36 31.01
N HIS A 69 49.32 -3.07 32.06
CA HIS A 69 48.04 -3.78 32.08
C HIS A 69 46.85 -2.88 31.69
N GLN A 70 46.81 -1.64 32.21
CA GLN A 70 45.79 -0.65 31.88
C GLN A 70 45.64 -0.40 30.37
N ALA A 71 46.74 -0.39 29.60
CA ALA A 71 46.67 -0.18 28.16
C ALA A 71 46.03 -1.36 27.41
N ILE A 72 46.13 -2.57 27.97
CA ILE A 72 45.46 -3.77 27.43
C ILE A 72 43.95 -3.65 27.65
N ASP A 73 43.52 -3.25 28.85
CA ASP A 73 42.11 -3.06 29.18
C ASP A 73 41.47 -1.98 28.29
N GLU A 74 42.13 -0.83 28.13
CA GLU A 74 41.67 0.24 27.23
C GLU A 74 41.54 -0.24 25.77
N THR A 75 42.48 -1.06 25.30
CA THR A 75 42.44 -1.63 23.94
C THR A 75 41.26 -2.59 23.81
N LYS A 76 41.05 -3.47 24.79
CA LYS A 76 39.90 -4.39 24.83
C LYS A 76 38.58 -3.61 24.81
N GLU A 77 38.46 -2.54 25.60
CA GLU A 77 37.27 -1.70 25.58
C GLU A 77 37.01 -1.07 24.21
N LYS A 78 38.05 -0.60 23.51
CA LYS A 78 37.92 -0.04 22.16
C LYS A 78 37.41 -1.07 21.16
N VAL A 79 37.94 -2.29 21.19
CA VAL A 79 37.47 -3.39 20.32
C VAL A 79 36.02 -3.75 20.64
N VAL A 80 35.67 -3.87 21.93
CA VAL A 80 34.29 -4.15 22.35
C VAL A 80 33.34 -3.05 21.87
N ARG A 81 33.74 -1.76 21.97
CA ARG A 81 32.94 -0.65 21.43
C ARG A 81 32.78 -0.76 19.92
N LEU A 82 33.84 -1.05 19.18
CA LEU A 82 33.79 -1.24 17.72
C LEU A 82 32.82 -2.37 17.34
N GLN A 83 32.93 -3.53 18.00
CA GLN A 83 32.03 -4.66 17.76
C GLN A 83 30.58 -4.32 18.11
N LYS A 84 30.33 -3.62 19.23
CA LYS A 84 29.00 -3.13 19.60
C LYS A 84 28.42 -2.19 18.55
N THR A 85 29.21 -1.24 18.03
CA THR A 85 28.72 -0.34 16.98
C THR A 85 28.33 -1.09 15.72
N HIS A 86 29.12 -2.09 15.33
CA HIS A 86 28.78 -2.93 14.18
C HIS A 86 27.53 -3.78 14.42
N GLN A 87 27.37 -4.33 15.63
CA GLN A 87 26.16 -5.06 16.02
C GLN A 87 24.92 -4.16 15.96
N CYS A 88 25.00 -2.92 16.44
CA CYS A 88 23.88 -1.98 16.34
C CYS A 88 23.46 -1.74 14.89
N LEU A 89 24.40 -1.63 13.94
CA LEU A 89 24.07 -1.51 12.51
C LEU A 89 23.33 -2.74 11.97
N LYS A 90 23.71 -3.94 12.42
CA LYS A 90 23.02 -5.19 12.05
C LYS A 90 21.61 -5.24 12.62
N ASP A 91 21.45 -4.87 13.88
CA ASP A 91 20.14 -4.82 14.54
C ASP A 91 19.21 -3.80 13.84
N GLU A 92 19.73 -2.62 13.48
CA GLU A 92 18.99 -1.61 12.71
C GLU A 92 18.57 -2.11 11.32
N LEU A 93 19.44 -2.85 10.63
CA LEU A 93 19.10 -3.48 9.35
C LEU A 93 18.00 -4.52 9.53
N GLU A 94 18.07 -5.36 10.55
CA GLU A 94 17.03 -6.35 10.85
C GLU A 94 15.68 -5.67 11.11
N MET A 95 15.66 -4.61 11.91
CA MET A 95 14.46 -3.82 12.14
C MET A 95 13.90 -3.23 10.84
N ALA A 96 14.76 -2.72 9.96
CA ALA A 96 14.34 -2.20 8.65
C ALA A 96 13.74 -3.30 7.75
N VAL A 97 14.30 -4.51 7.77
CA VAL A 97 13.75 -5.67 7.05
C VAL A 97 12.37 -6.04 7.59
N GLN A 98 12.21 -6.16 8.91
CA GLN A 98 10.93 -6.47 9.54
C GLN A 98 9.88 -5.41 9.22
N GLN A 99 10.26 -4.13 9.21
CA GLN A 99 9.40 -3.02 8.83
C GLN A 99 8.95 -3.10 7.36
N CYS A 100 9.84 -3.47 6.43
CA CYS A 100 9.46 -3.69 5.03
C CYS A 100 8.48 -4.85 4.89
N LEU A 101 8.72 -5.97 5.59
CA LEU A 101 7.83 -7.13 5.57
C LEU A 101 6.42 -6.78 6.10
N ARG A 102 6.34 -6.00 7.17
CA ARG A 102 5.06 -5.50 7.70
C ARG A 102 4.35 -4.62 6.68
N LEU A 103 5.03 -3.63 6.11
CA LEU A 103 4.44 -2.72 5.13
C LEU A 103 4.03 -3.42 3.83
N ALA A 104 4.76 -4.47 3.41
CA ALA A 104 4.39 -5.27 2.25
C ALA A 104 3.05 -6.00 2.46
N ARG A 105 2.80 -6.52 3.67
CA ARG A 105 1.51 -7.11 4.02
C ARG A 105 0.39 -6.06 4.02
N GLU A 106 0.65 -4.89 4.59
CA GLU A 106 -0.33 -3.79 4.62
C GLU A 106 -0.65 -3.24 3.22
N GLU A 107 0.32 -3.20 2.31
CA GLU A 107 0.10 -2.82 0.91
C GLU A 107 -0.77 -3.86 0.19
N GLU A 108 -0.51 -5.15 0.40
CA GLU A 108 -1.32 -6.23 -0.16
C GLU A 108 -2.76 -6.19 0.37
N ASP A 109 -2.95 -5.99 1.67
CA ASP A 109 -4.28 -5.84 2.28
C ASP A 109 -5.03 -4.63 1.69
N ALA A 110 -4.34 -3.50 1.52
CA ALA A 110 -4.91 -2.31 0.89
C ALA A 110 -5.26 -2.53 -0.59
N ARG A 111 -4.44 -3.30 -1.31
CA ARG A 111 -4.69 -3.71 -2.70
C ARG A 111 -5.94 -4.58 -2.81
N LEU A 112 -6.08 -5.57 -1.94
CA LEU A 112 -7.27 -6.43 -1.88
C LEU A 112 -8.53 -5.62 -1.54
N ALA A 113 -8.44 -4.67 -0.61
CA ALA A 113 -9.53 -3.77 -0.26
C ALA A 113 -9.95 -2.88 -1.44
N TYR A 114 -8.99 -2.35 -2.20
CA TYR A 114 -9.26 -1.59 -3.42
C TYR A 114 -9.95 -2.44 -4.48
N GLN A 115 -9.46 -3.65 -4.77
CA GLN A 115 -10.09 -4.57 -5.72
C GLN A 115 -11.52 -4.93 -5.31
N ALA A 116 -11.77 -5.13 -4.01
CA ALA A 116 -13.12 -5.37 -3.50
C ALA A 116 -14.02 -4.14 -3.70
N ALA A 117 -13.53 -2.93 -3.40
CA ALA A 117 -14.27 -1.69 -3.61
C ALA A 117 -14.61 -1.47 -5.10
N GLN A 118 -13.64 -1.67 -6.00
CA GLN A 118 -13.82 -1.59 -7.44
C GLN A 118 -14.92 -2.55 -7.93
N LYS A 119 -14.83 -3.84 -7.57
CA LYS A 119 -15.87 -4.83 -7.91
C LYS A 119 -17.23 -4.42 -7.40
N THR A 120 -17.32 -3.82 -6.20
CA THR A 120 -18.61 -3.35 -5.71
C THR A 120 -19.14 -2.19 -6.52
N ARG A 121 -18.31 -1.21 -6.90
CA ARG A 121 -18.74 -0.10 -7.75
C ARG A 121 -19.24 -0.58 -9.11
N GLU A 122 -18.46 -1.43 -9.78
CA GLU A 122 -18.81 -2.01 -11.08
C GLU A 122 -20.19 -2.68 -11.05
N LYS A 123 -20.51 -3.43 -9.99
CA LYS A 123 -21.86 -4.02 -9.81
C LYS A 123 -22.97 -2.97 -9.80
N TYR A 124 -22.77 -1.83 -9.13
CA TYR A 124 -23.79 -0.78 -9.09
C TYR A 124 -23.86 -0.01 -10.41
N ASP A 125 -22.75 0.15 -11.13
CA ASP A 125 -22.74 0.74 -12.46
C ASP A 125 -23.57 -0.13 -13.43
N THR A 126 -23.38 -1.46 -13.41
CA THR A 126 -24.21 -2.40 -14.18
C THR A 126 -25.68 -2.33 -13.78
N MET A 127 -26.00 -2.40 -12.49
CA MET A 127 -27.40 -2.31 -12.02
C MET A 127 -28.08 -0.99 -12.43
N LEU A 128 -27.34 0.13 -12.41
CA LEU A 128 -27.88 1.42 -12.84
C LEU A 128 -28.15 1.45 -14.34
N GLU A 129 -27.32 0.79 -15.13
CA GLU A 129 -27.51 0.69 -16.57
C GLU A 129 -28.71 -0.20 -16.90
N ASP A 130 -28.83 -1.37 -16.27
CA ASP A 130 -30.00 -2.25 -16.41
C ASP A 130 -31.30 -1.51 -16.08
N MET A 131 -31.33 -0.75 -14.97
CA MET A 131 -32.49 0.07 -14.61
C MET A 131 -32.79 1.18 -15.62
N ARG A 132 -31.78 1.76 -16.28
CA ARG A 132 -32.01 2.77 -17.33
C ARG A 132 -32.65 2.13 -18.55
N VAL A 133 -32.16 0.97 -18.97
CA VAL A 133 -32.73 0.21 -20.09
C VAL A 133 -34.17 -0.18 -19.80
N GLU A 134 -34.46 -0.74 -18.62
CA GLU A 134 -35.84 -1.07 -18.22
C GLU A 134 -36.76 0.17 -18.20
N HIS A 135 -36.27 1.30 -17.68
CA HIS A 135 -37.02 2.55 -17.68
C HIS A 135 -37.28 3.09 -19.09
N ALA A 136 -36.33 2.96 -20.02
CA ALA A 136 -36.52 3.34 -21.42
C ALA A 136 -37.57 2.43 -22.10
N MET A 137 -37.45 1.11 -21.94
CA MET A 137 -38.42 0.15 -22.52
C MET A 137 -39.84 0.33 -21.97
N THR A 138 -39.97 0.67 -20.68
CA THR A 138 -41.29 0.93 -20.08
C THR A 138 -41.88 2.26 -20.56
N ALA A 139 -41.05 3.29 -20.79
CA ALA A 139 -41.50 4.55 -21.39
C ALA A 139 -41.98 4.32 -22.83
N GLU A 140 -41.20 3.61 -23.65
CA GLU A 140 -41.58 3.26 -25.03
C GLU A 140 -42.91 2.48 -25.07
N ARG A 141 -43.08 1.46 -24.22
CA ARG A 141 -44.35 0.72 -24.12
C ARG A 141 -45.54 1.57 -23.69
N ASN A 142 -45.32 2.53 -22.80
CA ASN A 142 -46.38 3.43 -22.38
C ASN A 142 -46.76 4.41 -23.51
N GLU A 143 -45.78 4.92 -24.25
CA GLU A 143 -46.02 5.75 -25.43
C GLU A 143 -46.80 4.98 -26.51
N GLU A 144 -46.43 3.73 -26.79
CA GLU A 144 -47.16 2.85 -27.71
C GLU A 144 -48.61 2.62 -27.24
N ALA A 145 -48.81 2.33 -25.96
CA ALA A 145 -50.15 2.13 -25.39
C ALA A 145 -51.02 3.40 -25.46
N GLU A 146 -50.45 4.57 -25.20
CA GLU A 146 -51.16 5.86 -25.33
C GLU A 146 -51.58 6.13 -26.78
N ILE A 147 -50.71 5.80 -27.75
CA ILE A 147 -51.01 5.90 -29.17
C ILE A 147 -52.16 4.95 -29.55
N GLU A 148 -52.09 3.68 -29.14
CA GLU A 148 -53.15 2.68 -29.40
C GLU A 148 -54.50 3.11 -28.80
N ASP A 149 -54.50 3.64 -27.58
CA ASP A 149 -55.70 4.15 -26.91
C ASP A 149 -56.36 5.31 -27.67
N LEU A 150 -55.56 6.22 -28.24
CA LEU A 150 -56.04 7.32 -29.06
C LEU A 150 -56.69 6.80 -30.36
N PHE A 151 -56.08 5.80 -31.00
CA PHE A 151 -56.63 5.19 -32.22
C PHE A 151 -57.91 4.39 -31.95
N CYS A 152 -57.99 3.65 -30.85
CA CYS A 152 -59.18 2.89 -30.48
C CYS A 152 -60.37 3.80 -30.11
N LYS A 153 -60.12 4.94 -29.45
CA LYS A 153 -61.17 5.92 -29.13
C LYS A 153 -61.68 6.66 -30.37
N ALA A 154 -60.82 6.91 -31.37
CA ALA A 154 -61.23 7.56 -32.62
C ALA A 154 -62.15 6.69 -33.51
N GLN A 155 -62.09 5.36 -33.37
CA GLN A 155 -62.89 4.42 -34.18
C GLN A 155 -64.27 4.08 -33.59
N SER A 156 -64.58 4.50 -32.36
CA SER A 156 -65.83 4.15 -31.66
C SER A 156 -66.94 5.20 -31.76
N VAL A 157 -66.79 6.23 -32.60
CA VAL A 157 -67.87 7.18 -32.92
C VAL A 157 -68.81 6.53 -33.94
N PRO A 158 -70.05 6.14 -33.58
CA PRO A 158 -71.03 5.67 -34.54
C PRO A 158 -71.59 6.89 -35.30
N LEU A 159 -71.71 6.76 -36.63
CA LEU A 159 -72.52 7.66 -37.47
C LEU A 159 -74.00 7.62 -37.07
#